data_AF-A0A955WMF8-F1
#
_entry.id   AF-A0A955WMF8-F1
#
_cell.length_a   1.000
_cell.length_b   1.000
_cell.length_c   1.000
_cell.angle_alpha   90.00
_cell.angle_beta   90.00
_cell.angle_gamma   90.00
#
_symmetry.space_group_name_H-M   'P 1'
#
loop_
_entity.id
_entity.type
_entity.pdbx_description
1 polymer ?
#
loop_
_entity_poly.entity_id
_entity_poly.type
_entity_poly.pdbx_seq_one_letter_code
_entity_poly.pdbx_strand_id
1 'polypeptide(L)'
;FDHIVHVRNGVHCTRCHEGVAEATTAAPNHLPDSAKCAGCHATAHAAGSAEAQGDCNGCHLNPETPATLARLGASLYFDHAAHLPRIGEDCVRCHRGAADPSERAAPQMDDCGQCHQGWIDDARCSRCHVSLVDWPLAPLSANVHAADWLRRHGGVARTDANACAQCHGQAFCADCHDGRAPFPAADFWPDRPDRGFVHRANYLERHAYEARLEGPTCIGCHGVNQCRSCHADAGRGPGGLSPHPVGWASPGPGQNAHAAAARRDLLECASCHSGAGADVCVTCHAVGRPGGSPHGLTRPAGDVTRDRPCTACHGGAR
;
A
#
# COMPACT_ATOMS: atom_id res chain seq x y z
N PHE A 1 30.10 -1.55 18.34
CA PHE A 1 30.43 -0.48 19.30
C PHE A 1 29.47 -0.53 20.48
N ASP A 2 29.99 -0.58 21.70
CA ASP A 2 29.20 -0.65 22.94
C ASP A 2 29.24 0.70 23.68
N HIS A 3 28.12 1.44 23.65
CA HIS A 3 28.02 2.73 24.33
C HIS A 3 28.02 2.60 25.85
N ILE A 4 27.48 1.51 26.42
CA ILE A 4 27.41 1.29 27.87
C ILE A 4 28.81 1.26 28.48
N VAL A 5 29.74 0.54 27.84
CA VAL A 5 31.14 0.47 28.31
C VAL A 5 31.76 1.88 28.35
N HIS A 6 31.57 2.70 27.32
CA HIS A 6 32.16 4.03 27.26
C HIS A 6 31.53 5.00 28.26
N VAL A 7 30.20 5.02 28.33
CA VAL A 7 29.47 5.91 29.25
C VAL A 7 29.76 5.56 30.72
N ARG A 8 29.83 4.27 31.08
CA ARG A 8 30.20 3.83 32.44
C ARG A 8 31.63 4.24 32.83
N ASN A 9 32.52 4.42 31.85
CA ASN A 9 33.88 4.92 32.07
C ASN A 9 33.97 6.46 32.01
N GLY A 10 32.84 7.17 32.10
CA GLY A 10 32.80 8.63 32.18
C GLY A 10 32.97 9.35 30.84
N VAL A 11 32.82 8.65 29.71
CA VAL A 11 32.87 9.28 28.39
C VAL A 11 31.51 9.91 28.07
N HIS A 12 31.46 11.24 28.03
CA HIS A 12 30.27 11.99 27.62
C HIS A 12 29.97 11.84 26.12
N CYS A 13 28.69 11.86 25.74
CA CYS A 13 28.23 11.65 24.36
C CYS A 13 28.86 12.63 23.36
N THR A 14 28.93 13.91 23.72
CA THR A 14 29.50 14.99 22.87
C THR A 14 31.00 14.85 22.66
N ARG A 15 31.70 14.05 23.48
CA ARG A 15 33.10 13.72 23.24
C ARG A 15 33.27 12.92 21.96
N CYS A 16 32.31 12.08 21.58
CA CYS A 16 32.35 11.32 20.32
C CYS A 16 31.49 11.95 19.23
N HIS A 17 30.35 12.54 19.60
CA HIS A 17 29.43 13.21 18.70
C HIS A 17 29.70 14.71 18.65
N GLU A 18 30.88 15.10 18.16
CA GLU A 18 31.33 16.49 18.18
C GLU A 18 30.47 17.39 17.26
N GLY A 19 30.16 18.60 17.74
CA GLY A 19 29.34 19.57 17.02
C GLY A 19 27.83 19.27 17.03
N VAL A 20 27.40 18.14 17.64
CA VAL A 20 25.97 17.78 17.68
C VAL A 20 25.18 18.76 18.52
N ALA A 21 25.81 19.38 19.54
CA ALA A 21 25.11 20.27 20.46
C ALA A 21 24.74 21.61 19.80
N GLU A 22 25.49 22.01 18.79
CA GLU A 22 25.30 23.24 18.03
C GLU A 22 24.55 22.99 16.71
N ALA A 23 24.20 21.73 16.42
CA ALA A 23 23.59 21.34 15.16
C ALA A 23 22.15 21.88 15.05
N THR A 24 21.93 22.76 14.07
CA THR A 24 20.59 23.34 13.80
C THR A 24 19.75 22.51 12.83
N THR A 25 20.33 21.44 12.27
CA THR A 25 19.66 20.53 11.34
C THR A 25 20.07 19.08 11.62
N ALA A 26 19.27 18.11 11.17
CA ALA A 26 19.60 16.69 11.27
C ALA A 26 20.54 16.17 10.15
N ALA A 27 20.90 17.02 9.19
CA ALA A 27 21.65 16.62 8.00
C ALA A 27 23.15 16.31 8.26
N PRO A 28 23.88 17.06 9.10
CA PRO A 28 25.30 16.79 9.33
C PRO A 28 25.52 15.45 10.03
N ASN A 29 26.57 14.75 9.62
CA ASN A 29 26.99 13.51 10.24
C ASN A 29 27.91 13.80 11.44
N HIS A 30 27.38 13.66 12.65
CA HIS A 30 28.15 13.78 13.90
C HIS A 30 28.60 12.40 14.43
N LEU A 31 28.78 11.41 13.56
CA LEU A 31 29.37 10.14 13.97
C LEU A 31 30.91 10.28 14.06
N PRO A 32 31.55 9.71 15.09
CA PRO A 32 33.00 9.73 15.20
C PRO A 32 33.65 8.97 14.04
N ASP A 33 34.80 9.45 13.60
CA ASP A 33 35.68 8.72 12.69
C ASP A 33 36.68 7.84 13.48
N SER A 34 37.52 7.09 12.75
CA SER A 34 38.53 6.22 13.36
C SER A 34 39.59 7.00 14.14
N ALA A 35 39.89 8.25 13.75
CA ALA A 35 40.85 9.08 14.47
C ALA A 35 40.35 9.41 15.88
N LYS A 36 39.03 9.58 16.04
CA LYS A 36 38.44 9.81 17.35
C LYS A 36 38.63 8.64 18.31
N CYS A 37 38.51 7.41 17.81
CA CYS A 37 38.75 6.19 18.58
C CYS A 37 40.23 6.07 18.98
N ALA A 38 41.14 6.36 18.04
CA ALA A 38 42.58 6.28 18.26
C ALA A 38 43.09 7.24 19.35
N GLY A 39 42.36 8.32 19.64
CA GLY A 39 42.69 9.26 20.72
C GLY A 39 42.70 8.64 22.12
N CYS A 40 42.03 7.49 22.32
CA CYS A 40 42.12 6.71 23.56
C CYS A 40 42.62 5.27 23.30
N HIS A 41 42.29 4.68 22.16
CA HIS A 41 42.72 3.34 21.77
C HIS A 41 43.93 3.36 20.85
N ALA A 42 45.01 4.02 21.27
CA ALA A 42 46.21 4.23 20.45
C ALA A 42 46.90 2.92 20.00
N THR A 43 46.72 1.85 20.77
CA THR A 43 47.28 0.52 20.49
C THR A 43 46.35 -0.38 19.69
N ALA A 44 45.12 0.03 19.36
CA ALA A 44 44.13 -0.82 18.69
C ALA A 44 44.55 -1.32 17.30
N HIS A 45 45.46 -0.63 16.62
CA HIS A 45 46.05 -1.07 15.35
C HIS A 45 47.56 -1.28 15.44
N ALA A 46 48.14 -1.20 16.64
CA ALA A 46 49.57 -1.43 16.84
C ALA A 46 49.89 -2.92 16.74
N ALA A 47 50.75 -3.29 15.80
CA ALA A 47 51.16 -4.69 15.61
C ALA A 47 51.70 -5.28 16.92
N GLY A 48 51.15 -6.43 17.33
CA GLY A 48 51.57 -7.11 18.56
C GLY A 48 50.89 -6.62 19.84
N SER A 49 49.99 -5.63 19.81
CA SER A 49 49.19 -5.26 20.98
C SER A 49 48.04 -6.24 21.22
N ALA A 50 47.60 -6.33 22.48
CA ALA A 50 46.44 -7.14 22.86
C ALA A 50 45.16 -6.64 22.17
N GLU A 51 44.98 -5.33 22.01
CA GLU A 51 43.80 -4.78 21.33
C GLU A 51 43.79 -5.05 19.83
N ALA A 52 44.95 -5.03 19.16
CA ALA A 52 45.06 -5.34 17.73
C ALA A 52 44.87 -6.83 17.41
N GLN A 53 45.02 -7.69 18.43
CA GLN A 53 44.75 -9.13 18.35
C GLN A 53 43.32 -9.48 18.76
N GLY A 54 42.54 -8.49 19.21
CA GLY A 54 41.17 -8.66 19.68
C GLY A 54 40.15 -8.82 18.55
N ASP A 55 38.87 -8.86 18.93
CA ASP A 55 37.77 -8.91 17.97
C ASP A 55 37.58 -7.56 17.26
N CYS A 56 37.94 -7.51 15.98
CA CYS A 56 37.79 -6.34 15.13
C CYS A 56 36.33 -5.86 15.05
N ASN A 57 35.34 -6.75 15.23
CA ASN A 57 33.92 -6.40 15.18
C ASN A 57 33.45 -5.59 16.41
N GLY A 58 34.26 -5.55 17.48
CA GLY A 58 34.00 -4.65 18.62
C GLY A 58 33.95 -3.18 18.20
N CYS A 59 34.77 -2.82 17.20
CA CYS A 59 34.94 -1.45 16.73
C CYS A 59 34.42 -1.23 15.31
N HIS A 60 34.59 -2.20 14.40
CA HIS A 60 34.20 -2.08 13.00
C HIS A 60 32.93 -2.88 12.70
N LEU A 61 31.96 -2.29 12.00
CA LEU A 61 30.79 -3.03 11.50
C LEU A 61 31.18 -4.03 10.42
N ASN A 62 32.16 -3.67 9.58
CA ASN A 62 32.74 -4.52 8.56
C ASN A 62 34.27 -4.34 8.59
N PRO A 63 35.01 -5.23 9.25
CA PRO A 63 36.46 -5.12 9.37
C PRO A 63 37.21 -5.25 8.04
N GLU A 64 36.65 -5.96 7.06
CA GLU A 64 37.31 -6.17 5.76
C GLU A 64 37.15 -4.99 4.81
N THR A 65 36.06 -4.24 4.97
CA THR A 65 35.78 -3.03 4.17
C THR A 65 35.32 -1.89 5.07
N PRO A 66 36.23 -1.32 5.88
CA PRO A 66 35.88 -0.23 6.78
C PRO A 66 35.52 1.02 5.97
N ALA A 67 34.28 1.47 6.12
CA ALA A 67 33.76 2.69 5.52
C ALA A 67 33.04 3.51 6.58
N THR A 68 33.05 4.83 6.42
CA THR A 68 32.21 5.71 7.23
C THR A 68 30.75 5.41 6.89
N LEU A 69 29.93 5.17 7.91
CA LEU A 69 28.51 4.94 7.72
C LEU A 69 27.90 6.19 7.09
N ALA A 70 27.56 6.12 5.80
CA ALA A 70 26.87 7.20 5.11
C ALA A 70 25.44 7.24 5.65
N ARG A 71 25.09 8.31 6.36
CA ARG A 71 23.68 8.57 6.67
C ARG A 71 23.01 9.05 5.38
N LEU A 72 21.99 8.31 4.93
CA LEU A 72 21.05 8.80 3.93
C LEU A 72 20.45 10.11 4.47
N GLY A 73 20.40 11.14 3.63
CA GLY A 73 20.14 12.53 4.01
C GLY A 73 18.92 12.71 4.93
N ALA A 74 18.98 13.75 5.77
CA ALA A 74 18.00 13.97 6.82
C ALA A 74 16.55 14.02 6.30
N SER A 75 15.75 13.04 6.72
CA SER A 75 14.32 12.96 6.47
C SER A 75 13.48 13.84 7.41
N LEU A 76 14.14 14.54 8.35
CA LEU A 76 13.50 15.33 9.40
C LEU A 76 14.06 16.76 9.51
N TYR A 77 13.19 17.72 9.75
CA TYR A 77 13.52 19.02 10.32
C TYR A 77 13.71 18.85 11.82
N PHE A 78 14.97 18.89 12.27
CA PHE A 78 15.29 18.79 13.68
C PHE A 78 16.53 19.60 14.02
N ASP A 79 16.46 20.35 15.12
CA ASP A 79 17.47 21.29 15.60
C ASP A 79 17.90 20.88 17.01
N HIS A 80 19.09 20.27 17.15
CA HIS A 80 19.61 19.84 18.45
C HIS A 80 19.89 21.05 19.36
N ALA A 81 20.46 22.13 18.81
CA ALA A 81 20.80 23.34 19.56
C ALA A 81 19.56 23.97 20.21
N ALA A 82 18.42 23.93 19.52
CA ALA A 82 17.15 24.37 20.07
C ALA A 82 16.63 23.41 21.16
N HIS A 83 16.77 22.10 21.00
CA HIS A 83 16.17 21.13 21.94
C HIS A 83 16.97 20.95 23.22
N LEU A 84 18.31 20.97 23.17
CA LEU A 84 19.18 20.64 24.30
C LEU A 84 18.90 21.44 25.59
N PRO A 85 18.74 22.78 25.55
CA PRO A 85 18.42 23.56 26.75
C PRO A 85 17.07 23.19 27.38
N ARG A 86 16.12 22.67 26.59
CA ARG A 86 14.77 22.31 27.06
C ARG A 86 14.73 20.95 27.72
N ILE A 87 15.72 20.11 27.44
CA ILE A 87 15.85 18.75 28.02
C ILE A 87 16.95 18.65 29.05
N GLY A 88 17.64 19.75 29.38
CA GLY A 88 18.74 19.75 30.34
C GLY A 88 19.96 18.97 29.85
N GLU A 89 20.21 18.97 28.54
CA GLU A 89 21.31 18.23 27.89
C GLU A 89 21.28 16.70 28.05
N ASP A 90 20.13 16.17 28.49
CA ASP A 90 19.94 14.73 28.67
C ASP A 90 19.61 14.02 27.34
N CYS A 91 20.65 13.65 26.59
CA CYS A 91 20.52 13.01 25.28
C CYS A 91 19.64 11.76 25.27
N VAL A 92 19.61 10.98 26.36
CA VAL A 92 18.87 9.71 26.42
C VAL A 92 17.36 9.89 26.55
N ARG A 93 16.86 11.12 26.78
CA ARG A 93 15.42 11.41 26.67
C ARG A 93 14.86 11.12 25.29
N CYS A 94 15.64 11.40 24.25
CA CYS A 94 15.25 11.11 22.86
C CYS A 94 15.96 9.85 22.33
N HIS A 95 17.22 9.65 22.70
CA HIS A 95 18.04 8.53 22.25
C HIS A 95 17.99 7.35 23.22
N ARG A 96 16.78 6.91 23.60
CA ARG A 96 16.58 5.89 24.65
C ARG A 96 17.36 4.59 24.41
N GLY A 97 17.43 4.15 23.16
CA GLY A 97 18.18 2.95 22.75
C GLY A 97 19.66 3.18 22.42
N ALA A 98 20.24 4.35 22.71
CA ALA A 98 21.65 4.59 22.35
C ALA A 98 22.64 3.78 23.19
N ALA A 99 22.26 3.37 24.40
CA ALA A 99 23.13 2.60 25.27
C ALA A 99 23.28 1.15 24.80
N ASP A 100 22.20 0.53 24.34
CA ASP A 100 22.16 -0.88 23.96
C ASP A 100 22.40 -1.06 22.45
N PRO A 101 23.46 -1.77 22.01
CA PRO A 101 23.74 -2.00 20.60
C PRO A 101 22.68 -2.84 19.87
N SER A 102 21.79 -3.54 20.60
CA SER A 102 20.63 -4.25 20.03
C SER A 102 19.42 -3.35 19.81
N GLU A 103 19.42 -2.14 20.37
CA GLU A 103 18.34 -1.19 20.24
C GLU A 103 18.62 -0.11 19.19
N ARG A 104 17.55 0.52 18.71
CA ARG A 104 17.67 1.62 17.75
C ARG A 104 18.07 2.89 18.51
N ALA A 105 19.30 3.35 18.25
CA ALA A 105 19.80 4.63 18.80
C ALA A 105 19.06 5.87 18.25
N ALA A 106 18.42 5.76 17.09
CA ALA A 106 17.64 6.86 16.51
C ALA A 106 16.32 7.05 17.27
N PRO A 107 15.95 8.29 17.64
CA PRO A 107 14.69 8.57 18.31
C PRO A 107 13.50 8.05 17.50
N GLN A 108 12.49 7.55 18.20
CA GLN A 108 11.20 7.16 17.64
C GLN A 108 10.23 8.34 17.70
N MET A 109 9.13 8.27 16.93
CA MET A 109 8.09 9.30 16.94
C MET A 109 7.54 9.58 18.35
N ASP A 110 7.41 8.54 19.18
CA ASP A 110 6.92 8.65 20.55
C ASP A 110 7.84 9.50 21.42
N ASP A 111 9.15 9.56 21.14
CA ASP A 111 10.09 10.44 21.83
C ASP A 111 9.75 11.91 21.58
N CYS A 112 9.41 12.25 20.35
CA CYS A 112 8.93 13.57 19.98
C CYS A 112 7.56 13.86 20.60
N GLY A 113 6.67 12.85 20.61
CA GLY A 113 5.31 12.93 21.13
C GLY A 113 5.23 13.29 22.61
N GLN A 114 6.21 12.91 23.43
CA GLN A 114 6.27 13.28 24.85
C GLN A 114 6.11 14.79 25.10
N CYS A 115 6.50 15.64 24.15
CA CYS A 115 6.27 17.09 24.20
C CYS A 115 5.43 17.63 23.04
N HIS A 116 5.49 17.00 21.87
CA HIS A 116 4.82 17.46 20.64
C HIS A 116 3.55 16.67 20.30
N GLN A 117 2.93 15.99 21.27
CA GLN A 117 1.72 15.18 21.04
C GLN A 117 0.62 15.97 20.32
N GLY A 118 0.38 17.23 20.70
CA GLY A 118 -0.64 18.05 20.04
C GLY A 118 -0.37 18.31 18.56
N TRP A 119 0.90 18.29 18.10
CA TRP A 119 1.21 18.38 16.67
C TRP A 119 0.92 17.06 15.95
N ILE A 120 1.14 15.93 16.63
CA ILE A 120 0.84 14.60 16.10
C ILE A 120 -0.68 14.41 15.99
N ASP A 121 -1.42 14.78 17.04
CA ASP A 121 -2.88 14.68 17.09
C ASP A 121 -3.55 15.55 16.01
N ASP A 122 -3.02 16.75 15.78
CA ASP A 122 -3.47 17.67 14.73
C ASP A 122 -2.97 17.30 13.32
N ALA A 123 -2.24 16.19 13.16
CA ALA A 123 -1.62 15.77 11.90
C ALA A 123 -0.70 16.83 11.26
N ARG A 124 0.00 17.64 12.07
CA ARG A 124 0.97 18.66 11.62
C ARG A 124 2.33 18.05 11.30
N CYS A 125 2.35 16.96 10.53
CA CYS A 125 3.52 16.11 10.34
C CYS A 125 4.69 16.83 9.65
N SER A 126 4.39 17.77 8.75
CA SER A 126 5.40 18.61 8.06
C SER A 126 6.23 19.51 8.98
N ARG A 127 5.85 19.67 10.26
CA ARG A 127 6.68 20.36 11.25
C ARG A 127 7.98 19.62 11.55
N CYS A 128 7.96 18.29 11.45
CA CYS A 128 9.11 17.44 11.73
C CYS A 128 9.58 16.71 10.48
N HIS A 129 8.70 16.30 9.58
CA HIS A 129 9.06 15.52 8.40
C HIS A 129 9.35 16.41 7.19
N VAL A 130 10.48 16.17 6.53
CA VAL A 130 10.86 16.86 5.27
C VAL A 130 9.96 16.40 4.12
N SER A 131 9.72 15.09 4.03
CA SER A 131 8.84 14.47 3.04
C SER A 131 8.36 13.11 3.56
N LEU A 132 7.04 12.95 3.73
CA LEU A 132 6.44 11.63 4.01
C LEU A 132 6.18 10.83 2.73
N VAL A 133 6.32 11.45 1.56
CA VAL A 133 6.23 10.77 0.27
C VAL A 133 7.50 9.98 0.01
N ASP A 134 8.66 10.61 0.23
CA ASP A 134 9.96 9.99 0.01
C ASP A 134 10.39 9.13 1.20
N TRP A 135 9.98 9.51 2.42
CA TRP A 135 10.32 8.83 3.67
C TRP A 135 9.07 8.47 4.48
N PRO A 136 8.29 7.49 4.01
CA PRO A 136 7.03 7.09 4.62
C PRO A 136 7.18 6.60 6.05
N LEU A 137 6.25 6.98 6.93
CA LEU A 137 6.08 6.35 8.23
C LEU A 137 5.54 4.92 8.05
N ALA A 138 6.08 3.97 8.81
CA ALA A 138 5.60 2.59 8.79
C ALA A 138 4.61 2.33 9.95
N PRO A 139 3.37 1.88 9.68
CA PRO A 139 2.67 1.94 8.40
C PRO A 139 1.77 3.18 8.32
N LEU A 140 1.93 3.97 7.24
CA LEU A 140 1.03 5.06 6.84
C LEU A 140 -0.45 4.65 6.76
N SER A 141 -0.73 3.34 6.70
CA SER A 141 -2.07 2.76 6.80
C SER A 141 -2.77 3.05 8.13
N ALA A 142 -2.09 3.57 9.14
CA ALA A 142 -2.74 4.08 10.35
C ALA A 142 -3.51 5.39 10.08
N ASN A 143 -3.12 6.16 9.06
CA ASN A 143 -3.80 7.38 8.60
C ASN A 143 -4.57 7.10 7.31
N VAL A 144 -5.50 6.15 7.36
CA VAL A 144 -6.41 5.86 6.24
C VAL A 144 -7.50 6.91 6.14
N HIS A 145 -7.83 7.30 4.91
CA HIS A 145 -9.01 8.11 4.67
C HIS A 145 -10.28 7.24 4.84
N ALA A 146 -11.38 7.86 5.26
CA ALA A 146 -12.67 7.18 5.30
C ALA A 146 -13.06 6.62 3.92
N ALA A 147 -13.81 5.51 3.91
CA ALA A 147 -14.14 4.75 2.69
C ALA A 147 -14.90 5.55 1.61
N ASP A 148 -15.48 6.71 1.96
CA ASP A 148 -16.17 7.61 1.05
C ASP A 148 -15.28 8.69 0.43
N TRP A 149 -13.97 8.69 0.74
CA TRP A 149 -13.01 9.75 0.39
C TRP A 149 -13.12 10.22 -1.05
N LEU A 150 -13.21 9.30 -2.02
CA LEU A 150 -13.26 9.67 -3.44
C LEU A 150 -14.46 10.55 -3.81
N ARG A 151 -15.58 10.46 -3.08
CA ARG A 151 -16.74 11.34 -3.32
C ARG A 151 -16.54 12.74 -2.76
N ARG A 152 -15.72 12.89 -1.72
CA ARG A 152 -15.53 14.15 -0.98
C ARG A 152 -14.17 14.82 -1.18
N HIS A 153 -13.18 14.11 -1.73
CA HIS A 153 -11.81 14.61 -1.86
C HIS A 153 -11.74 15.85 -2.74
N GLY A 154 -12.57 15.96 -3.80
CA GLY A 154 -12.62 17.17 -4.63
C GLY A 154 -13.14 18.42 -3.88
N GLY A 155 -13.93 18.25 -2.82
CA GLY A 155 -14.31 19.35 -1.94
C GLY A 155 -13.15 19.79 -1.04
N VAL A 156 -12.48 18.82 -0.42
CA VAL A 156 -11.38 19.03 0.52
C VAL A 156 -10.09 19.50 -0.17
N ALA A 157 -9.76 18.96 -1.33
CA ALA A 157 -8.59 19.35 -2.12
C ALA A 157 -8.71 20.78 -2.66
N ARG A 158 -9.95 21.26 -2.92
CA ARG A 158 -10.18 22.66 -3.31
C ARG A 158 -9.95 23.65 -2.18
N THR A 159 -10.10 23.22 -0.93
CA THR A 159 -9.83 24.09 0.23
C THR A 159 -8.36 24.14 0.57
N ASP A 160 -7.65 22.99 0.52
CA ASP A 160 -6.21 22.94 0.78
C ASP A 160 -5.58 21.69 0.14
N ALA A 161 -5.13 21.82 -1.11
CA ALA A 161 -4.40 20.75 -1.81
C ALA A 161 -2.98 20.53 -1.23
N ASN A 162 -2.39 21.53 -0.58
CA ASN A 162 -1.05 21.43 -0.02
C ASN A 162 -1.04 20.50 1.21
N ALA A 163 -2.14 20.43 1.96
CA ALA A 163 -2.32 19.45 3.01
C ALA A 163 -2.15 18.00 2.51
N CYS A 164 -2.69 17.69 1.33
CA CYS A 164 -2.57 16.36 0.71
C CYS A 164 -1.13 16.07 0.26
N ALA A 165 -0.44 17.08 -0.25
CA ALA A 165 0.94 16.97 -0.73
C ALA A 165 1.95 16.64 0.38
N GLN A 166 1.56 16.77 1.65
CA GLN A 166 2.38 16.36 2.79
C GLN A 166 2.57 14.84 2.84
N CYS A 167 1.59 14.06 2.35
CA CYS A 167 1.59 12.59 2.37
C CYS A 167 1.51 11.95 0.97
N HIS A 168 1.03 12.67 -0.04
CA HIS A 168 0.83 12.15 -1.40
C HIS A 168 1.64 12.96 -2.42
N GLY A 169 2.43 12.27 -3.26
CA GLY A 169 3.17 12.93 -4.36
C GLY A 169 2.26 13.36 -5.51
N GLN A 170 2.73 14.27 -6.37
CA GLN A 170 1.92 14.77 -7.51
C GLN A 170 1.49 13.68 -8.49
N ALA A 171 2.28 12.61 -8.63
CA ALA A 171 1.91 11.45 -9.44
C ALA A 171 0.60 10.79 -8.96
N PHE A 172 0.34 10.80 -7.64
CA PHE A 172 -0.90 10.26 -7.08
C PHE A 172 -2.14 11.00 -7.59
N CYS A 173 -2.05 12.33 -7.68
CA CYS A 173 -3.11 13.17 -8.23
C CYS A 173 -3.26 12.91 -9.74
N ALA A 174 -2.12 12.87 -10.44
CA ALA A 174 -2.06 12.67 -11.89
C ALA A 174 -2.63 11.30 -12.32
N ASP A 175 -2.54 10.27 -11.48
CA ASP A 175 -3.14 8.96 -11.78
C ASP A 175 -4.64 9.06 -12.14
N CYS A 176 -5.38 10.05 -11.58
CA CYS A 176 -6.79 10.30 -11.93
C CYS A 176 -7.00 11.62 -12.68
N HIS A 177 -6.12 12.61 -12.46
CA HIS A 177 -6.21 13.98 -12.98
C HIS A 177 -5.18 14.25 -14.09
N ASP A 178 -4.88 13.27 -14.94
CA ASP A 178 -4.02 13.46 -16.12
C ASP A 178 -4.74 14.12 -17.32
N GLY A 179 -6.01 14.51 -17.15
CA GLY A 179 -6.83 15.13 -18.18
C GLY A 179 -7.46 14.15 -19.17
N ARG A 180 -7.25 12.84 -19.03
CA ARG A 180 -7.84 11.81 -19.92
C ARG A 180 -9.17 11.25 -19.42
N ALA A 181 -9.59 11.56 -18.19
CA ALA A 181 -10.77 10.97 -17.57
C ALA A 181 -11.97 11.96 -17.55
N PRO A 182 -12.92 11.87 -18.49
CA PRO A 182 -14.22 12.56 -18.41
C PRO A 182 -15.20 11.89 -17.43
N PHE A 183 -14.79 10.80 -16.76
CA PHE A 183 -15.61 10.00 -15.83
C PHE A 183 -14.87 9.79 -14.49
N PRO A 184 -15.60 9.50 -13.39
CA PRO A 184 -15.00 9.13 -12.11
C PRO A 184 -13.90 8.05 -12.23
N ALA A 185 -12.82 8.19 -11.48
CA ALA A 185 -11.70 7.23 -11.48
C ALA A 185 -12.14 5.78 -11.16
N ALA A 186 -13.20 5.62 -10.36
CA ALA A 186 -13.79 4.33 -10.05
C ALA A 186 -14.36 3.60 -11.30
N ASP A 187 -14.70 4.34 -12.36
CA ASP A 187 -15.24 3.79 -13.59
C ASP A 187 -14.13 3.32 -14.55
N PHE A 188 -12.92 3.90 -14.45
CA PHE A 188 -11.75 3.50 -15.25
C PHE A 188 -10.89 2.42 -14.59
N TRP A 189 -10.87 2.37 -13.25
CA TRP A 189 -10.11 1.37 -12.50
C TRP A 189 -10.97 0.64 -11.46
N PRO A 190 -12.00 -0.11 -11.90
CA PRO A 190 -12.95 -0.79 -11.01
C PRO A 190 -12.32 -1.94 -10.19
N ASP A 191 -11.14 -2.42 -10.60
CA ASP A 191 -10.45 -3.56 -9.98
C ASP A 191 -9.47 -3.14 -8.86
N ARG A 192 -9.33 -1.83 -8.60
CA ARG A 192 -8.41 -1.27 -7.59
C ARG A 192 -9.12 -1.14 -6.23
N PRO A 193 -8.76 -1.94 -5.21
CA PRO A 193 -9.42 -1.90 -3.90
C PRO A 193 -9.20 -0.59 -3.14
N ASP A 194 -8.19 0.20 -3.50
CA ASP A 194 -7.90 1.52 -2.93
C ASP A 194 -8.74 2.66 -3.53
N ARG A 195 -9.48 2.42 -4.64
CA ARG A 195 -10.11 3.50 -5.43
C ARG A 195 -11.64 3.40 -5.57
N GLY A 196 -12.27 2.91 -4.50
CA GLY A 196 -13.68 3.17 -4.22
C GLY A 196 -14.43 1.90 -3.91
N PHE A 197 -15.00 1.86 -2.71
CA PHE A 197 -15.81 0.78 -2.15
C PHE A 197 -15.02 -0.39 -1.56
N VAL A 198 -15.26 -0.69 -0.27
CA VAL A 198 -14.63 -1.82 0.47
C VAL A 198 -14.94 -3.17 -0.19
N HIS A 199 -16.00 -3.22 -0.99
CA HIS A 199 -16.33 -4.33 -1.88
C HIS A 199 -16.59 -3.78 -3.27
N ARG A 200 -15.97 -4.35 -4.31
CA ARG A 200 -16.18 -3.91 -5.70
C ARG A 200 -17.68 -3.94 -6.04
N ALA A 201 -18.15 -3.07 -6.93
CA ALA A 201 -19.56 -3.07 -7.36
C ALA A 201 -19.97 -4.48 -7.85
N ASN A 202 -21.20 -4.90 -7.55
CA ASN A 202 -21.67 -6.28 -7.76
C ASN A 202 -20.86 -7.34 -6.99
N TYR A 203 -20.54 -7.05 -5.72
CA TYR A 203 -19.82 -7.97 -4.84
C TYR A 203 -20.51 -9.33 -4.75
N LEU A 204 -21.84 -9.37 -4.55
CA LEU A 204 -22.57 -10.64 -4.41
C LEU A 204 -22.41 -11.54 -5.64
N GLU A 205 -22.25 -10.93 -6.81
CA GLU A 205 -22.13 -11.57 -8.11
C GLU A 205 -20.70 -12.08 -8.37
N ARG A 206 -19.67 -11.41 -7.86
CA ARG A 206 -18.25 -11.77 -8.05
C ARG A 206 -17.57 -12.43 -6.85
N HIS A 207 -18.18 -12.39 -5.66
CA HIS A 207 -17.52 -12.78 -4.41
C HIS A 207 -17.02 -14.24 -4.44
N ALA A 208 -17.68 -15.12 -5.20
CA ALA A 208 -17.27 -16.52 -5.31
C ALA A 208 -15.89 -16.68 -6.00
N TYR A 209 -15.58 -15.82 -6.97
CA TYR A 209 -14.28 -15.79 -7.64
C TYR A 209 -13.23 -15.10 -6.76
N GLU A 210 -13.58 -13.96 -6.16
CA GLU A 210 -12.69 -13.20 -5.28
C GLU A 210 -12.33 -13.99 -4.01
N ALA A 211 -13.28 -14.66 -3.37
CA ALA A 211 -13.03 -15.50 -2.21
C ALA A 211 -12.10 -16.69 -2.53
N ARG A 212 -12.09 -17.17 -3.78
CA ARG A 212 -11.23 -18.27 -4.21
C ARG A 212 -9.79 -17.83 -4.45
N LEU A 213 -9.58 -16.62 -4.97
CA LEU A 213 -8.24 -16.12 -5.33
C LEU A 213 -7.61 -15.26 -4.24
N GLU A 214 -8.43 -14.52 -3.51
CA GLU A 214 -8.02 -13.46 -2.59
C GLU A 214 -8.54 -13.72 -1.15
N GLY A 215 -9.06 -14.91 -0.85
CA GLY A 215 -9.68 -15.26 0.43
C GLY A 215 -8.94 -14.82 1.70
N PRO A 216 -7.59 -14.93 1.79
CA PRO A 216 -6.84 -14.44 2.95
C PRO A 216 -6.91 -12.92 3.17
N THR A 217 -7.09 -12.12 2.11
CA THR A 217 -7.17 -10.65 2.20
C THR A 217 -8.45 -10.19 2.91
N CYS A 218 -9.56 -10.90 2.68
CA CYS A 218 -10.84 -10.65 3.32
C CYS A 218 -10.79 -10.95 4.82
N ILE A 219 -10.04 -11.98 5.21
CA ILE A 219 -9.91 -12.42 6.61
C ILE A 219 -9.13 -11.42 7.47
N GLY A 220 -8.39 -10.50 6.83
CA GLY A 220 -7.73 -9.39 7.52
C GLY A 220 -8.71 -8.41 8.20
N CYS A 221 -9.96 -8.34 7.72
CA CYS A 221 -11.01 -7.48 8.29
C CYS A 221 -12.28 -8.25 8.71
N HIS A 222 -12.57 -9.40 8.10
CA HIS A 222 -13.76 -10.22 8.36
C HIS A 222 -13.40 -11.59 8.96
N GLY A 223 -14.07 -11.98 10.03
CA GLY A 223 -13.94 -13.33 10.60
C GLY A 223 -14.68 -14.40 9.79
N VAL A 224 -14.26 -15.66 9.96
CA VAL A 224 -14.86 -16.83 9.28
C VAL A 224 -16.36 -16.98 9.57
N ASN A 225 -16.82 -16.48 10.71
CA ASN A 225 -18.24 -16.52 11.10
C ASN A 225 -19.12 -15.60 10.24
N GLN A 226 -18.59 -14.47 9.74
CA GLN A 226 -19.34 -13.62 8.80
C GLN A 226 -19.59 -14.32 7.47
N CYS A 227 -18.61 -15.10 6.96
CA CYS A 227 -18.80 -15.92 5.78
C CYS A 227 -19.93 -16.93 6.01
N ARG A 228 -19.88 -17.66 7.14
CA ARG A 228 -20.88 -18.69 7.48
C ARG A 228 -22.28 -18.13 7.64
N SER A 229 -22.43 -16.98 8.30
CA SER A 229 -23.73 -16.32 8.49
C SER A 229 -24.35 -15.95 7.14
N CYS A 230 -23.63 -15.24 6.29
CA CYS A 230 -24.14 -14.81 4.99
C CYS A 230 -24.47 -15.99 4.07
N HIS A 231 -23.61 -17.02 4.04
CA HIS A 231 -23.87 -18.22 3.24
C HIS A 231 -25.03 -19.07 3.76
N ALA A 232 -25.26 -19.08 5.08
CA ALA A 232 -26.44 -19.70 5.69
C ALA A 232 -27.71 -18.92 5.34
N ASP A 233 -27.69 -17.59 5.45
CA ASP A 233 -28.81 -16.70 5.13
C ASP A 233 -29.15 -16.71 3.63
N ALA A 234 -28.15 -16.87 2.77
CA ALA A 234 -28.30 -16.96 1.32
C ALA A 234 -28.68 -18.37 0.82
N GLY A 235 -28.73 -19.38 1.69
CA GLY A 235 -29.06 -20.76 1.32
C GLY A 235 -28.07 -21.42 0.36
N ARG A 236 -26.81 -20.96 0.28
CA ARG A 236 -25.78 -21.48 -0.63
C ARG A 236 -24.65 -22.16 0.16
N GLY A 237 -24.65 -23.49 0.14
CA GLY A 237 -23.61 -24.32 0.76
C GLY A 237 -22.28 -24.30 -0.02
N PRO A 238 -21.16 -24.69 0.63
CA PRO A 238 -19.85 -24.71 -0.01
C PRO A 238 -19.76 -25.86 -1.03
N GLY A 239 -19.65 -25.55 -2.33
CA GLY A 239 -19.28 -26.58 -3.34
C GLY A 239 -19.92 -26.56 -4.73
N GLY A 240 -20.73 -25.56 -5.13
CA GLY A 240 -21.28 -25.51 -6.48
C GLY A 240 -20.31 -24.94 -7.53
N LEU A 241 -19.80 -25.76 -8.46
CA LEU A 241 -18.95 -25.33 -9.59
C LEU A 241 -19.71 -24.56 -10.71
N SER A 242 -21.04 -24.54 -10.66
CA SER A 242 -21.87 -23.67 -11.49
C SER A 242 -22.92 -23.00 -10.61
N PRO A 243 -23.11 -21.68 -10.70
CA PRO A 243 -24.15 -20.97 -9.95
C PRO A 243 -25.56 -21.22 -10.52
N HIS A 244 -25.68 -21.93 -11.65
CA HIS A 244 -26.95 -22.20 -12.32
C HIS A 244 -27.53 -23.58 -11.95
N PRO A 245 -28.87 -23.72 -11.87
CA PRO A 245 -29.53 -25.01 -11.63
C PRO A 245 -29.20 -26.08 -12.69
N VAL A 246 -29.33 -27.36 -12.32
CA VAL A 246 -29.20 -28.48 -13.26
C VAL A 246 -30.23 -28.33 -14.38
N GLY A 247 -29.78 -28.42 -15.64
CA GLY A 247 -30.64 -28.26 -16.82
C GLY A 247 -30.77 -26.82 -17.34
N TRP A 248 -30.13 -25.83 -16.71
CA TRP A 248 -30.24 -24.39 -17.04
C TRP A 248 -30.12 -24.09 -18.54
N ALA A 249 -29.15 -24.68 -19.23
CA ALA A 249 -28.86 -24.45 -20.65
C ALA A 249 -29.00 -25.71 -21.54
N SER A 250 -29.81 -26.70 -21.12
CA SER A 250 -29.96 -27.95 -21.86
C SER A 250 -30.75 -27.75 -23.17
N PRO A 251 -30.26 -28.27 -24.33
CA PRO A 251 -30.88 -28.07 -25.65
C PRO A 251 -32.08 -28.99 -25.98
N GLY A 252 -32.58 -29.79 -25.02
CA GLY A 252 -33.71 -30.71 -25.22
C GLY A 252 -35.06 -30.16 -24.71
N PRO A 253 -36.18 -30.87 -24.94
CA PRO A 253 -37.48 -30.51 -24.36
C PRO A 253 -37.41 -30.68 -22.83
N GLY A 254 -37.40 -29.57 -22.10
CA GLY A 254 -37.22 -29.51 -20.65
C GLY A 254 -37.03 -28.07 -20.18
N GLN A 255 -36.84 -27.88 -18.87
CA GLN A 255 -36.77 -26.57 -18.22
C GLN A 255 -35.49 -25.79 -18.63
N ASN A 256 -35.49 -25.21 -19.83
CA ASN A 256 -34.48 -24.24 -20.25
C ASN A 256 -34.84 -22.86 -19.68
N ALA A 257 -34.42 -22.63 -18.44
CA ALA A 257 -34.59 -21.33 -17.78
C ALA A 257 -33.63 -20.27 -18.34
N HIS A 258 -32.53 -20.68 -18.99
CA HIS A 258 -31.59 -19.79 -19.66
C HIS A 258 -32.26 -18.93 -20.74
N ALA A 259 -33.10 -19.50 -21.61
CA ALA A 259 -33.77 -18.74 -22.67
C ALA A 259 -34.75 -17.69 -22.13
N ALA A 260 -35.43 -17.97 -21.02
CA ALA A 260 -36.35 -17.04 -20.38
C ALA A 260 -35.61 -15.93 -19.61
N ALA A 261 -34.50 -16.26 -18.95
CA ALA A 261 -33.66 -15.30 -18.22
C ALA A 261 -32.90 -14.37 -19.18
N ALA A 262 -32.31 -14.91 -20.26
CA ALA A 262 -31.56 -14.13 -21.24
C ALA A 262 -32.43 -13.08 -21.96
N ARG A 263 -33.75 -13.30 -22.08
CA ARG A 263 -34.69 -12.31 -22.64
C ARG A 263 -35.03 -11.17 -21.70
N ARG A 264 -34.78 -11.32 -20.39
CA ARG A 264 -35.06 -10.30 -19.39
C ARG A 264 -33.92 -9.29 -19.32
N ASP A 265 -32.69 -9.78 -19.21
CA ASP A 265 -31.50 -8.93 -19.22
C ASP A 265 -30.25 -9.70 -19.68
N LEU A 266 -29.64 -9.25 -20.78
CA LEU A 266 -28.42 -9.82 -21.32
C LEU A 266 -27.16 -9.27 -20.61
N LEU A 267 -27.21 -8.07 -20.04
CA LEU A 267 -26.08 -7.42 -19.37
C LEU A 267 -25.83 -8.06 -17.99
N GLU A 268 -26.87 -8.54 -17.32
CA GLU A 268 -26.76 -9.34 -16.09
C GLU A 268 -25.91 -10.59 -16.32
N CYS A 269 -26.05 -11.24 -17.48
CA CYS A 269 -25.26 -12.42 -17.84
C CYS A 269 -23.80 -12.06 -18.19
N ALA A 270 -23.60 -10.95 -18.92
CA ALA A 270 -22.29 -10.44 -19.30
C ALA A 270 -21.43 -10.03 -18.09
N SER A 271 -22.07 -9.75 -16.95
CA SER A 271 -21.38 -9.39 -15.69
C SER A 271 -20.62 -10.56 -15.04
N CYS A 272 -21.12 -11.80 -15.17
CA CYS A 272 -20.46 -13.01 -14.66
C CYS A 272 -19.65 -13.75 -15.73
N HIS A 273 -20.00 -13.56 -17.01
CA HIS A 273 -19.31 -14.17 -18.15
C HIS A 273 -18.37 -13.19 -18.90
N SER A 274 -18.01 -12.05 -18.31
CA SER A 274 -17.26 -10.96 -18.96
C SER A 274 -15.92 -11.40 -19.58
N GLY A 275 -15.58 -10.84 -20.75
CA GLY A 275 -14.39 -11.17 -21.54
C GLY A 275 -14.60 -12.35 -22.51
N ALA A 276 -15.41 -13.33 -22.10
CA ALA A 276 -15.85 -14.44 -22.94
C ALA A 276 -17.36 -14.43 -23.20
N GLY A 277 -18.14 -13.49 -22.67
CA GLY A 277 -19.60 -13.54 -22.69
C GLY A 277 -20.16 -13.46 -24.11
N ALA A 278 -19.60 -12.56 -24.92
CA ALA A 278 -19.87 -12.55 -26.36
C ALA A 278 -19.45 -13.88 -27.01
N ASP A 279 -18.27 -14.42 -26.68
CA ASP A 279 -17.75 -15.67 -27.29
C ASP A 279 -18.54 -16.92 -26.87
N VAL A 280 -19.01 -16.99 -25.62
CA VAL A 280 -19.85 -18.05 -25.03
C VAL A 280 -21.24 -18.01 -25.66
N CYS A 281 -21.81 -16.81 -25.84
CA CYS A 281 -23.07 -16.66 -26.56
C CYS A 281 -22.90 -17.05 -28.03
N VAL A 282 -21.86 -16.55 -28.71
CA VAL A 282 -21.56 -16.80 -30.14
C VAL A 282 -21.37 -18.29 -30.42
N THR A 283 -20.79 -19.05 -29.48
CA THR A 283 -20.61 -20.50 -29.61
C THR A 283 -21.93 -21.23 -29.90
N CYS A 284 -23.03 -20.78 -29.31
CA CYS A 284 -24.35 -21.39 -29.47
C CYS A 284 -25.34 -20.57 -30.32
N HIS A 285 -25.20 -19.23 -30.39
CA HIS A 285 -26.17 -18.32 -31.00
C HIS A 285 -25.68 -17.60 -32.27
N ALA A 286 -24.45 -17.85 -32.73
CA ALA A 286 -24.02 -17.38 -34.05
C ALA A 286 -24.90 -17.96 -35.17
N VAL A 287 -24.88 -17.32 -36.34
CA VAL A 287 -25.66 -17.77 -37.50
C VAL A 287 -25.28 -19.22 -37.83
N GLY A 288 -26.29 -20.10 -37.89
CA GLY A 288 -26.12 -21.53 -38.15
C GLY A 288 -25.84 -22.41 -36.93
N ARG A 289 -25.80 -21.85 -35.71
CA ARG A 289 -25.62 -22.61 -34.47
C ARG A 289 -26.96 -23.00 -33.82
N PRO A 290 -26.99 -24.04 -32.96
CA PRO A 290 -28.23 -24.63 -32.45
C PRO A 290 -29.10 -23.72 -31.56
N GLY A 291 -28.51 -22.70 -30.95
CA GLY A 291 -29.20 -21.77 -30.05
C GLY A 291 -30.14 -20.78 -30.75
N GLY A 292 -30.08 -20.69 -32.08
CA GLY A 292 -30.94 -19.81 -32.86
C GLY A 292 -30.65 -18.32 -32.67
N SER A 293 -31.37 -17.47 -33.41
CA SER A 293 -31.13 -16.03 -33.40
C SER A 293 -31.52 -15.41 -32.06
N PRO A 294 -30.62 -14.63 -31.42
CA PRO A 294 -30.94 -13.91 -30.19
C PRO A 294 -31.69 -12.60 -30.47
N HIS A 295 -31.92 -12.22 -31.74
CA HIS A 295 -32.62 -10.98 -32.10
C HIS A 295 -34.12 -11.05 -31.80
N GLY A 296 -34.68 -9.95 -31.28
CA GLY A 296 -36.13 -9.75 -31.16
C GLY A 296 -36.81 -9.40 -32.50
N LEU A 297 -38.14 -9.30 -32.49
CA LEU A 297 -38.97 -9.04 -33.69
C LEU A 297 -38.76 -7.64 -34.30
N THR A 298 -38.19 -6.71 -33.55
CA THR A 298 -37.85 -5.36 -34.01
C THR A 298 -36.34 -5.16 -33.89
N ARG A 299 -35.68 -4.98 -35.03
CA ARG A 299 -34.23 -4.82 -35.13
C ARG A 299 -33.90 -3.54 -35.89
N PRO A 300 -32.88 -2.75 -35.49
CA PRO A 300 -32.34 -1.71 -36.35
C PRO A 300 -31.60 -2.34 -37.53
N ALA A 301 -31.65 -1.72 -38.70
CA ALA A 301 -30.86 -2.13 -39.86
C ALA A 301 -29.39 -1.68 -39.67
N GLY A 302 -28.48 -2.64 -39.54
CA GLY A 302 -27.02 -2.42 -39.50
C GLY A 302 -26.29 -3.34 -40.48
N ASP A 303 -25.07 -2.98 -40.89
CA ASP A 303 -24.30 -3.76 -41.86
C ASP A 303 -23.53 -4.89 -41.15
N VAL A 304 -24.11 -6.10 -41.23
CA VAL A 304 -23.56 -7.32 -40.61
C VAL A 304 -22.17 -7.73 -41.12
N THR A 305 -21.70 -7.12 -42.21
CA THR A 305 -20.39 -7.40 -42.81
C THR A 305 -19.28 -6.47 -42.31
N ARG A 306 -19.63 -5.33 -41.68
CA ARG A 306 -18.67 -4.29 -41.31
C ARG A 306 -18.79 -3.81 -39.86
N ASP A 307 -19.99 -3.79 -39.30
CA ASP A 307 -20.21 -3.21 -37.98
C ASP A 307 -19.85 -4.21 -36.88
N ARG A 308 -18.94 -3.82 -35.97
CA ARG A 308 -18.79 -4.51 -34.67
C ARG A 308 -19.90 -3.99 -33.76
N PRO A 309 -20.76 -4.83 -33.14
CA PRO A 309 -20.60 -6.26 -32.79
C PRO A 309 -21.19 -7.28 -33.78
N CYS A 310 -21.84 -6.85 -34.86
CA CYS A 310 -22.55 -7.73 -35.80
C CYS A 310 -21.65 -8.78 -36.46
N THR A 311 -20.41 -8.42 -36.80
CA THR A 311 -19.43 -9.34 -37.40
C THR A 311 -19.08 -10.53 -36.49
N ALA A 312 -19.26 -10.43 -35.17
CA ALA A 312 -18.95 -11.52 -34.23
C ALA A 312 -19.90 -12.72 -34.37
N CYS A 313 -21.18 -12.47 -34.70
CA CYS A 313 -22.19 -13.51 -34.88
C CYS A 313 -22.40 -13.90 -36.36
N HIS A 314 -22.03 -13.01 -37.29
CA HIS A 314 -22.29 -13.14 -38.74
C HIS A 314 -21.04 -13.43 -39.59
N GLY A 315 -19.82 -13.32 -39.04
CA GLY A 315 -18.56 -13.43 -39.78
C GLY A 315 -18.09 -14.85 -40.16
N GLY A 316 -18.87 -15.89 -39.85
CA GLY A 316 -18.51 -17.29 -40.07
C GLY A 316 -19.19 -18.00 -41.25
N ALA A 317 -20.06 -17.33 -42.00
CA ALA A 317 -20.73 -17.91 -43.17
C ALA A 317 -20.21 -17.26 -44.47
N ARG A 318 -19.23 -17.91 -45.10
CA ARG A 318 -19.08 -17.87 -46.56
C ARG A 318 -19.61 -19.18 -47.12
#